data_AF-A0A850QKA1-F1
#
_entry.id   AF-A0A850QKA1-F1
#
_cell.length_a   1.000
_cell.length_b   1.000
_cell.length_c   1.000
_cell.angle_alpha   90.00
_cell.angle_beta   90.00
_cell.angle_gamma   90.00
#
_symmetry.space_group_name_H-M   'P 1'
#
loop_
_entity.id
_entity.type
_entity.pdbx_description
1 polymer ?
#
loop_
_entity_poly.entity_id
_entity_poly.type
_entity_poly.pdbx_seq_one_letter_code
_entity_poly.pdbx_strand_id
1 'polypeptide(L)'
;HIQSLAAQHQYYHSGVSEILTIDQTIKGNPQALMQLCKGSFQLGFREFTANVASNDLVRITGYMVKLSDIAKYEEQGSRTNTTWLGADASVNTDVMQRLPRVLSGEQMPSYHLVDKQ
;
A
#
# COMPACT_ATOMS: atom_id res chain seq x y z
N HIS A 1 -4.41 5.30 -9.14
CA HIS A 1 -3.08 4.70 -8.89
C HIS A 1 -2.97 3.32 -9.52
N ILE A 2 -3.80 2.35 -9.12
CA ILE A 2 -3.80 0.99 -9.70
C ILE A 2 -3.86 1.00 -11.23
N GLN A 3 -4.86 1.66 -11.83
CA GLN A 3 -4.97 1.73 -13.30
C GLN A 3 -3.71 2.27 -14.00
N SER A 4 -3.03 3.24 -13.38
CA SER A 4 -1.82 3.86 -13.92
C SER A 4 -0.61 2.91 -13.93
N LEU A 5 -0.56 1.97 -12.98
CA LEU A 5 0.58 1.07 -12.82
C LEU A 5 0.32 -0.33 -13.37
N ALA A 6 -0.94 -0.73 -13.55
CA ALA A 6 -1.29 -2.13 -13.83
C ALA A 6 -0.60 -2.67 -15.09
N ALA A 7 -0.55 -1.86 -16.15
CA ALA A 7 0.15 -2.21 -17.38
C ALA A 7 1.66 -2.41 -17.18
N GLN A 8 2.28 -1.76 -16.19
CA GLN A 8 3.72 -1.88 -15.92
C GLN A 8 4.09 -3.24 -15.33
N HIS A 9 3.17 -3.87 -14.56
CA HIS A 9 3.47 -5.14 -13.89
C HIS A 9 3.89 -6.23 -14.89
N GLN A 10 3.45 -6.21 -16.15
CA GLN A 10 3.80 -7.24 -17.13
C GLN A 10 5.29 -7.26 -17.51
N TYR A 11 6.00 -6.13 -17.36
CA TYR A 11 7.39 -6.03 -17.82
C TYR A 11 8.41 -6.60 -16.82
N TYR A 12 8.06 -6.74 -15.54
CA TYR A 12 8.98 -7.14 -14.49
C TYR A 12 8.94 -8.66 -14.22
N HIS A 13 9.62 -9.48 -15.01
CA HIS A 13 9.52 -10.95 -14.86
C HIS A 13 9.87 -11.46 -13.45
N SER A 14 10.81 -10.82 -12.75
CA SER A 14 11.19 -11.14 -11.37
C SER A 14 10.16 -10.75 -10.30
N GLY A 15 9.08 -10.06 -10.69
CA GLY A 15 8.05 -9.55 -9.79
C GLY A 15 8.20 -8.05 -9.50
N VAL A 16 7.06 -7.40 -9.25
CA VAL A 16 6.95 -6.01 -8.77
C VAL A 16 5.70 -5.92 -7.89
N SER A 17 5.80 -5.14 -6.81
CA SER A 17 4.77 -5.01 -5.79
C SER A 17 4.58 -3.55 -5.43
N GLU A 18 3.32 -3.16 -5.25
CA GLU A 18 2.94 -1.81 -4.82
C GLU A 18 2.60 -1.79 -3.33
N ILE A 19 2.92 -0.68 -2.65
CA ILE A 19 2.53 -0.47 -1.25
C ILE A 19 1.47 0.61 -1.20
N LEU A 20 0.23 0.21 -0.93
CA LEU A 20 -0.91 1.10 -0.81
C LEU A 20 -1.10 1.49 0.65
N THR A 21 -0.97 2.78 0.97
CA THR A 21 -1.39 3.29 2.28
C THR A 21 -2.90 3.54 2.23
N ILE A 22 -3.67 2.85 3.06
CA ILE A 22 -5.14 2.92 3.11
C ILE A 22 -5.56 3.58 4.42
N ASP A 23 -6.55 4.44 4.34
CA ASP A 23 -7.15 5.07 5.52
C ASP A 23 -7.86 4.06 6.45
N GLN A 24 -7.91 4.38 7.75
CA GLN A 24 -8.51 3.50 8.77
C GLN A 24 -9.98 3.19 8.57
N THR A 25 -10.72 4.04 7.85
CA THR A 25 -12.14 3.83 7.52
C THR A 25 -12.40 2.49 6.83
N ILE A 26 -11.39 1.87 6.21
CA ILE A 26 -11.49 0.54 5.60
C ILE A 26 -11.92 -0.55 6.60
N LYS A 27 -11.62 -0.38 7.89
CA LYS A 27 -12.07 -1.28 8.96
C LYS A 27 -13.60 -1.33 9.06
N GLY A 28 -14.28 -0.22 8.72
CA GLY A 28 -15.75 -0.13 8.70
C GLY A 28 -16.40 -0.60 7.40
N ASN A 29 -15.62 -0.88 6.35
CA ASN A 29 -16.12 -1.38 5.07
C ASN A 29 -15.15 -2.41 4.43
N PRO A 30 -15.00 -3.60 5.02
CA PRO A 30 -14.09 -4.63 4.50
C PRO A 30 -14.45 -5.10 3.07
N GLN A 31 -15.70 -4.93 2.63
CA GLN A 31 -16.11 -5.24 1.27
C GLN A 31 -15.38 -4.35 0.25
N ALA A 32 -15.10 -3.08 0.57
CA ALA A 32 -14.33 -2.20 -0.30
C ALA A 32 -12.90 -2.73 -0.52
N LEU A 33 -12.26 -3.31 0.50
CA LEU A 33 -10.93 -3.93 0.35
C LEU A 33 -11.00 -5.15 -0.56
N MET A 34 -12.02 -5.99 -0.41
CA MET A 34 -12.21 -7.15 -1.28
C MET A 34 -12.42 -6.73 -2.74
N GLN A 35 -13.21 -5.68 -2.98
CA GLN A 35 -13.41 -5.13 -4.32
C GLN A 35 -12.13 -4.54 -4.90
N LEU A 36 -11.34 -3.84 -4.08
CA LEU A 36 -10.01 -3.34 -4.46
C LEU A 36 -9.11 -4.49 -4.92
N CYS A 37 -9.03 -5.57 -4.15
CA CYS A 37 -8.23 -6.75 -4.51
C CYS A 37 -8.68 -7.33 -5.84
N LYS A 38 -9.99 -7.59 -5.99
CA LYS A 38 -10.56 -8.17 -7.22
C LYS A 38 -10.30 -7.29 -8.44
N GLY A 39 -10.58 -5.99 -8.33
CA GLY A 39 -10.39 -5.04 -9.41
C GLY A 39 -8.91 -4.87 -9.79
N SER A 40 -8.00 -4.84 -8.81
CA SER A 40 -6.57 -4.73 -9.06
C SER A 40 -6.05 -5.93 -9.86
N PHE A 41 -6.38 -7.15 -9.42
CA PHE A 41 -5.94 -8.36 -10.10
C PHE A 41 -6.55 -8.49 -11.51
N GLN A 42 -7.82 -8.09 -11.68
CA GLN A 42 -8.45 -8.04 -13.01
C GLN A 42 -7.75 -7.07 -13.96
N LEU A 43 -7.22 -5.96 -13.45
CA LEU A 43 -6.48 -4.98 -14.25
C LEU A 43 -5.03 -5.41 -14.56
N GLY A 44 -4.54 -6.52 -13.99
CA GLY A 44 -3.20 -7.06 -14.25
C GLY A 44 -2.16 -6.77 -13.17
N PHE A 45 -2.56 -6.27 -11.99
CA PHE A 45 -1.66 -6.29 -10.84
C PHE A 45 -1.27 -7.73 -10.52
N ARG A 46 0.02 -7.94 -10.20
CA ARG A 46 0.52 -9.25 -9.76
C ARG A 46 0.65 -9.35 -8.24
N GLU A 47 1.01 -8.25 -7.59
CA GLU A 47 1.16 -8.16 -6.13
C GLU A 47 0.93 -6.72 -5.68
N PHE A 48 0.31 -6.55 -4.52
CA PHE A 48 0.38 -5.33 -3.74
C PHE A 48 0.25 -5.65 -2.25
N THR A 49 0.72 -4.75 -1.40
CA THR A 49 0.50 -4.78 0.05
C THR A 49 -0.28 -3.54 0.46
N ALA A 50 -1.11 -3.67 1.49
CA ALA A 50 -1.84 -2.55 2.08
C ALA A 50 -1.35 -2.24 3.49
N ASN A 51 -0.82 -1.04 3.70
CA ASN A 51 -0.59 -0.49 5.03
C ASN A 51 -1.85 0.26 5.45
N VAL A 52 -2.57 -0.24 6.46
CA VAL A 52 -3.67 0.53 7.06
C VAL A 52 -3.05 1.56 7.99
N ALA A 53 -3.43 2.83 7.83
CA ALA A 53 -3.00 3.91 8.70
C ALA A 53 -3.23 3.51 10.17
N SER A 54 -2.31 3.86 11.07
CA SER A 54 -2.29 3.49 12.50
C SER A 54 -1.79 2.09 12.90
N ASN A 55 -1.34 1.25 11.97
CA ASN A 55 -0.73 -0.03 12.36
C ASN A 55 0.75 0.15 12.71
N ASP A 56 1.20 -0.52 13.77
CA ASP A 56 2.61 -0.52 14.18
C ASP A 56 3.49 -1.30 13.18
N LEU A 57 2.98 -2.38 12.59
CA LEU A 57 3.70 -3.17 11.60
C LEU A 57 3.41 -2.64 10.19
N VAL A 58 4.46 -2.15 9.50
CA VAL A 58 4.34 -1.53 8.18
C VAL A 58 5.20 -2.25 7.15
N ARG A 59 4.69 -2.31 5.91
CA ARG A 59 5.42 -2.76 4.72
C ARG A 59 6.33 -1.65 4.22
N ILE A 60 7.60 -1.99 4.05
CA ILE A 60 8.61 -1.22 3.30
C ILE A 60 8.87 -1.96 1.98
N THR A 61 9.93 -1.64 1.24
CA THR A 61 10.27 -2.28 -0.05
C THR A 61 10.70 -3.74 0.12
N GLY A 62 9.72 -4.64 0.27
CA GLY A 62 9.91 -6.10 0.31
C GLY A 62 9.96 -6.73 1.71
N TYR A 63 9.96 -5.94 2.79
CA TYR A 63 10.00 -6.43 4.18
C TYR A 63 9.03 -5.69 5.10
N MET A 64 8.79 -6.25 6.29
CA MET A 64 7.98 -5.63 7.34
C MET A 64 8.87 -5.10 8.46
N VAL A 65 8.49 -3.98 9.05
CA VAL A 65 9.16 -3.40 10.23
C VAL A 65 8.12 -2.84 11.19
N LYS A 66 8.41 -2.89 12.48
CA LYS A 66 7.60 -2.20 13.49
C LYS A 66 8.07 -0.76 13.65
N LEU A 67 7.13 0.18 13.63
CA LEU A 67 7.41 1.59 13.86
C LEU A 67 7.93 1.81 15.29
N SER A 68 7.41 1.06 16.26
CA SER A 68 7.86 1.07 17.65
C SER A 68 9.33 0.62 17.81
N ASP A 69 9.82 -0.27 16.95
CA ASP A 69 11.23 -0.68 16.96
C ASP A 69 12.12 0.39 16.32
N ILE A 70 11.67 1.05 15.25
CA ILE A 70 12.38 2.19 14.63
C ILE A 70 12.50 3.34 15.62
N ALA A 71 11.42 3.65 16.35
CA ALA A 71 11.42 4.75 17.33
C ALA A 71 12.44 4.58 18.47
N LYS A 72 12.79 3.33 18.82
CA LYS A 72 13.78 3.01 19.86
C LYS A 72 15.19 2.81 19.31
N TYR A 73 15.34 2.75 17.98
CA TYR A 73 16.57 2.35 17.33
C TYR A 73 17.75 3.27 17.65
N GLU A 74 17.55 4.59 17.63
CA GLU A 74 18.60 5.57 17.90
C GLU A 74 19.20 5.43 19.30
N GLU A 75 18.40 5.08 20.30
CA GLU A 75 18.84 4.97 21.70
C GLU A 75 19.39 3.58 22.04
N GLN A 76 18.79 2.53 21.49
CA GLN A 76 19.01 1.15 21.95
C GLN A 76 19.71 0.27 20.90
N GLY A 77 19.86 0.78 19.68
CA GLY A 77 20.23 -0.02 18.52
C GLY A 77 19.17 -1.10 18.21
N SER A 78 19.51 -2.03 17.31
CA SER A 78 18.68 -3.21 17.07
C SER A 78 19.54 -4.41 16.71
N ARG A 79 19.09 -5.60 17.13
CA ARG A 79 19.64 -6.89 16.72
C ARG A 79 18.94 -7.46 15.48
N THR A 80 17.92 -6.76 14.99
CA THR A 80 17.10 -7.18 13.85
C THR A 80 17.44 -6.32 12.64
N ASN A 81 17.90 -6.96 11.57
CA ASN A 81 18.32 -6.26 10.34
C ASN A 81 17.23 -5.36 9.74
N THR A 82 15.95 -5.77 9.83
CA THR A 82 14.84 -4.98 9.27
C THR A 82 14.58 -3.68 10.03
N THR A 83 14.93 -3.59 11.31
CA THR A 83 14.81 -2.33 12.07
C THR A 83 15.82 -1.31 11.57
N TRP A 84 17.09 -1.72 11.40
CA TRP A 84 18.12 -0.83 10.88
C TRP A 84 17.79 -0.38 9.46
N LEU A 85 17.44 -1.31 8.56
CA LEU A 85 17.02 -0.98 7.20
C LEU A 85 15.77 -0.09 7.18
N GLY A 86 14.83 -0.32 8.10
CA GLY A 86 13.62 0.49 8.25
C GLY A 86 13.90 1.91 8.75
N ALA A 87 14.85 2.07 9.68
CA ALA A 87 15.28 3.37 10.18
C ALA A 87 15.99 4.17 9.09
N ASP A 88 16.91 3.55 8.35
CA ASP A 88 17.57 4.22 7.23
C ASP A 88 16.56 4.63 6.13
N ALA A 89 15.64 3.72 5.77
CA ALA A 89 14.58 4.02 4.80
C ALA A 89 13.65 5.16 5.26
N SER A 90 13.38 5.29 6.57
CA SER A 90 12.51 6.34 7.09
C SER A 90 13.10 7.74 6.91
N VAL A 91 14.43 7.84 6.98
CA VAL A 91 15.18 9.09 6.75
C VAL A 91 15.31 9.39 5.25
N ASN A 92 15.56 8.36 4.44
CA ASN A 92 16.00 8.55 3.06
C ASN A 92 14.89 8.49 2.00
N THR A 93 13.70 7.94 2.29
CA THR A 93 12.74 7.54 1.23
C THR A 93 11.30 8.05 1.37
N ASP A 94 11.07 9.07 2.21
CA ASP A 94 9.74 9.66 2.49
C ASP A 94 8.64 8.61 2.80
N VAL A 95 9.03 7.39 3.18
CA VAL A 95 8.11 6.26 3.35
C VAL A 95 7.08 6.52 4.46
N MET A 96 7.47 7.34 5.44
CA MET A 96 6.64 7.77 6.57
C MET A 96 5.67 8.91 6.20
N GLN A 97 5.89 9.59 5.08
CA GLN A 97 5.09 10.74 4.63
C GLN A 97 4.01 10.34 3.61
N ARG A 98 3.89 9.06 3.27
CA ARG A 98 2.90 8.56 2.30
C ARG A 98 1.48 8.77 2.84
N LEU A 99 0.73 9.64 2.17
CA LEU A 99 -0.63 9.97 2.57
C LEU A 99 -1.58 8.76 2.45
N PRO A 100 -2.45 8.52 3.44
CA PRO A 100 -3.49 7.50 3.34
C PRO A 100 -4.47 7.80 2.21
N ARG A 101 -4.78 6.77 1.43
CA ARG A 101 -5.79 6.80 0.38
C ARG A 101 -7.14 6.47 1.00
N VAL A 102 -8.10 7.38 0.84
CA VAL A 102 -9.49 7.12 1.17
C VAL A 102 -10.11 6.38 -0.02
N LEU A 103 -10.49 5.11 0.18
CA LEU A 103 -11.04 4.28 -0.90
C LEU A 103 -12.33 4.87 -1.51
N SER A 104 -13.08 5.65 -0.73
CA SER A 104 -14.25 6.41 -1.21
C SER A 104 -13.86 7.55 -2.17
N GLY A 105 -12.68 8.17 -1.99
CA GLY A 105 -12.18 9.28 -2.82
C GLY A 105 -11.40 8.85 -4.06
N GLU A 106 -11.04 7.57 -4.17
CA GLU A 106 -10.48 7.00 -5.41
C GLU A 106 -11.56 6.60 -6.43
N GLN A 107 -12.84 6.82 -6.13
CA GLN A 107 -13.94 6.68 -7.09
C GLN A 107 -14.34 8.03 -7.70
N MET A 108 -14.28 8.10 -9.04
CA MET A 108 -15.32 8.76 -9.84
C MET A 108 -15.68 7.89 -11.06
N PRO A 109 -16.94 7.95 -11.55
CA PRO A 109 -17.68 6.77 -12.01
C PRO A 109 -17.79 6.66 -13.55
N SER A 110 -18.02 5.45 -14.06
CA SER A 110 -18.62 5.26 -15.39
C SER A 110 -19.74 4.21 -15.33
N TYR A 111 -20.99 4.68 -15.22
CA TYR A 111 -22.11 3.90 -15.73
C TYR A 111 -22.28 4.29 -17.20
N HIS A 112 -22.18 3.30 -18.10
CA HIS A 112 -22.52 3.52 -19.51
C HIS A 112 -24.02 3.81 -19.61
N LEU A 113 -24.34 4.90 -20.32
CA LEU A 113 -25.68 5.26 -20.74
C LEU A 113 -26.25 4.11 -21.58
N VAL A 114 -27.39 3.56 -21.15
CA VAL A 114 -28.27 2.85 -22.08
C VAL A 114 -29.36 3.83 -22.44
N ASP A 115 -29.21 4.43 -23.62
CA ASP A 115 -30.29 5.13 -24.30
C ASP A 115 -31.49 4.18 -24.38
N LYS A 116 -32.62 4.63 -23.84
CA LYS A 116 -33.92 4.06 -24.16
C LYS A 116 -34.73 5.14 -24.87
N GLN A 117 -34.87 4.94 -26.18
CA GLN A 117 -36.03 5.39 -26.95
C GLN A 117 -37.32 4.81 -26.34
#